data_AF-A0A1I0RD46-F1
#
_entry.id   AF-A0A1I0RD46-F1
#
_cell.length_a   1.000
_cell.length_b   1.000
_cell.length_c   1.000
_cell.angle_alpha   90.00
_cell.angle_beta   90.00
_cell.angle_gamma   90.00
#
_symmetry.space_group_name_H-M   'P 1'
#
loop_
_entity.id
_entity.type
_entity.pdbx_description
1 polymer ?
#
loop_
_entity_poly.entity_id
_entity_poly.type
_entity_poly.pdbx_seq_one_letter_code
_entity_poly.pdbx_strand_id
1 'polypeptide(L)'
;MFRAILLLLPAFIYGSVQAQRISAADAASMAVQQDSLHYLSDMILRGKDEQARQEANDRFIPKLVQALKTPYSFNFRFDSLTTVSIQYPQDSSFRIFSWGLELETTFYHHYGAIQMKTDDGKLKLFPLFDNSDYMNPDTIANNKSWYGCLYYKIIQRHYFNAEFYTLFGWDANNIRSQKKLIDVLMFKDGQPIFGGPFFSFMEDSTPKPTRNRFILEYKKDATIGLSYNAEMDMIVYDHLISESNQKNKPSTFVPDLDYEGFKWKAGKWMHIDKVFHDALPLGKFPVQQPLDQRRKNMMKPQTAEDINAEQLEKAKKKN
;
A
#
# COMPACT_ATOMS: atom_id res chain seq x y z
N MET A 1 55.46 12.93 51.10
CA MET A 1 55.15 13.33 49.71
C MET A 1 53.70 12.93 49.43
N PHE A 2 52.74 13.84 49.60
CA PHE A 2 51.34 13.61 49.25
C PHE A 2 51.08 14.18 47.86
N ARG A 3 50.81 13.32 46.87
CA ARG A 3 50.42 13.74 45.51
C ARG A 3 48.91 13.87 45.47
N ALA A 4 48.42 15.10 45.35
CA ALA A 4 47.02 15.38 45.03
C ALA A 4 46.76 15.03 43.56
N ILE A 5 45.85 14.09 43.32
CA ILE A 5 45.37 13.73 41.98
C ILE A 5 44.14 14.58 41.71
N LEU A 6 44.27 15.54 40.79
CA LEU A 6 43.19 16.40 40.32
C LEU A 6 42.33 15.59 39.32
N LEU A 7 41.14 15.15 39.74
CA LEU A 7 40.15 14.52 38.87
C LEU A 7 39.41 15.60 38.07
N LEU A 8 39.79 15.76 36.80
CA LEU A 8 39.05 16.54 35.80
C LEU A 8 37.82 15.74 35.33
N LEU A 9 36.64 16.10 35.82
CA LEU A 9 35.36 15.62 35.30
C LEU A 9 35.11 16.22 33.89
N PRO A 10 34.84 15.40 32.85
CA PRO A 10 34.42 15.93 31.56
C PRO A 10 32.94 16.36 31.66
N ALA A 11 32.70 17.65 31.46
CA ALA A 11 31.37 18.20 31.31
C ALA A 11 30.75 17.71 29.99
N PHE A 12 29.88 16.71 30.06
CA PHE A 12 29.02 16.34 28.94
C PHE A 12 28.02 17.47 28.69
N ILE A 13 28.32 18.33 27.71
CA ILE A 13 27.36 19.27 27.16
C ILE A 13 26.32 18.44 26.39
N TYR A 14 25.19 18.18 27.02
CA TYR A 14 24.00 17.65 26.36
C TYR A 14 23.45 18.73 25.43
N GLY A 15 24.02 18.84 24.23
CA GLY A 15 23.40 19.58 23.14
C GLY A 15 22.08 18.91 22.80
N SER A 16 20.96 19.53 23.18
CA SER A 16 19.65 19.13 22.68
C SER A 16 19.68 19.24 21.16
N VAL A 17 19.74 18.11 20.47
CA VAL A 17 19.54 18.03 19.02
C VAL A 17 18.08 18.42 18.79
N GLN A 18 17.82 19.72 18.58
CA GLN A 18 16.55 20.13 18.02
C GLN A 18 16.53 19.61 16.59
N ALA A 19 15.69 18.61 16.35
CA ALA A 19 15.32 18.22 15.00
C ALA A 19 14.87 19.50 14.27
N GLN A 20 15.64 19.92 13.25
CA GLN A 20 15.36 21.17 12.54
C GLN A 20 14.03 21.00 11.81
N ARG A 21 13.05 21.83 12.18
CA ARG A 21 11.69 21.83 11.63
C ARG A 21 11.59 22.89 10.55
N ILE A 22 10.62 22.72 9.65
CA ILE A 22 10.25 23.74 8.66
C ILE A 22 9.94 25.06 9.37
N SER A 23 10.45 26.18 8.84
CA SER A 23 10.17 27.50 9.42
C SER A 23 8.70 27.87 9.21
N ALA A 24 8.16 28.75 10.06
CA ALA A 24 6.77 29.20 9.92
C ALA A 24 6.53 29.92 8.57
N ALA A 25 7.52 30.68 8.09
CA ALA A 25 7.45 31.36 6.79
C ALA A 25 7.46 30.37 5.63
N ASP A 26 8.33 29.35 5.68
CA ASP A 26 8.38 28.28 4.68
C ASP A 26 7.09 27.46 4.67
N ALA A 27 6.55 27.13 5.84
CA ALA A 27 5.28 26.41 5.97
C ALA A 27 4.11 27.22 5.37
N ALA A 28 4.07 28.54 5.61
CA ALA A 28 3.07 29.41 5.01
C ALA A 28 3.22 29.48 3.48
N SER A 29 4.45 29.59 2.98
CA SER A 29 4.74 29.55 1.54
C SER A 29 4.30 28.22 0.90
N MET A 30 4.57 27.10 1.58
CA MET A 30 4.16 25.78 1.11
C MET A 30 2.64 25.60 1.12
N ALA A 31 1.91 26.19 2.08
CA ALA A 31 0.45 26.19 2.07
C ALA A 31 -0.12 26.87 0.81
N VAL A 32 0.42 28.05 0.44
CA VAL A 32 0.03 28.74 -0.80
C VAL A 32 0.38 27.91 -2.05
N GLN A 33 1.54 27.24 -2.04
CA GLN A 33 1.93 26.36 -3.14
C GLN A 33 0.99 25.14 -3.25
N GLN A 34 0.59 24.56 -2.11
CA GLN A 34 -0.34 23.46 -2.00
C GLN A 34 -1.71 23.83 -2.61
N ASP A 35 -2.21 25.04 -2.39
CA ASP A 35 -3.51 25.46 -2.95
C ASP A 35 -3.53 25.40 -4.48
N SER A 36 -2.46 25.87 -5.13
CA SER A 36 -2.39 25.78 -6.59
C SER A 36 -1.95 24.38 -7.09
N LEU A 37 -1.28 23.57 -6.26
CA LEU A 37 -1.09 22.15 -6.57
C LEU A 37 -2.42 21.40 -6.52
N HIS A 38 -3.27 21.68 -5.53
CA HIS A 38 -4.60 21.10 -5.40
C HIS A 38 -5.45 21.42 -6.63
N TYR A 39 -5.52 22.69 -7.04
CA TYR A 39 -6.23 23.08 -8.27
C TYR A 39 -5.74 22.31 -9.51
N LEU A 40 -4.43 22.27 -9.73
CA LEU A 40 -3.86 21.56 -10.89
C LEU A 40 -4.14 20.05 -10.80
N SER A 41 -4.03 19.46 -9.61
CA SER A 41 -4.25 18.03 -9.40
C SER A 41 -5.72 17.61 -9.59
N ASP A 42 -6.67 18.51 -9.32
CA ASP A 42 -8.08 18.27 -9.63
C ASP A 42 -8.32 18.35 -11.14
N MET A 43 -7.67 19.30 -11.83
CA MET A 43 -7.70 19.40 -13.30
C MET A 43 -7.06 18.20 -14.00
N ILE A 44 -6.01 17.58 -13.43
CA ILE A 44 -5.44 16.33 -13.96
C ILE A 44 -6.47 15.21 -13.93
N LEU A 45 -7.23 15.09 -12.85
CA LEU A 45 -8.19 13.99 -12.68
C LEU A 45 -9.53 14.25 -13.39
N ARG A 46 -10.00 15.51 -13.40
CA ARG A 46 -11.36 15.89 -13.83
C ARG A 46 -11.39 16.78 -15.07
N GLY A 47 -10.24 17.03 -15.69
CA GLY A 47 -10.16 17.83 -16.90
C GLY A 47 -11.06 17.28 -18.01
N LYS A 48 -11.76 18.19 -18.69
CA LYS A 48 -12.82 17.88 -19.67
C LYS A 48 -12.34 16.98 -20.82
N ASP A 49 -11.12 17.20 -21.28
CA ASP A 49 -10.48 16.50 -22.39
C ASP A 49 -9.02 16.17 -22.03
N GLU A 50 -8.39 15.30 -22.82
CA GLU A 50 -7.00 14.88 -22.60
C GLU A 50 -6.03 16.07 -22.59
N GLN A 51 -6.22 17.03 -23.51
CA GLN A 51 -5.36 18.21 -23.59
C GLN A 51 -5.38 19.00 -22.28
N ALA A 52 -6.56 19.28 -21.71
CA ALA A 52 -6.67 19.98 -20.45
C ALA A 52 -6.00 19.23 -19.29
N ARG A 53 -6.14 17.89 -19.24
CA ARG A 53 -5.48 17.06 -18.22
C ARG A 53 -3.97 17.07 -18.37
N GLN A 54 -3.46 16.95 -19.61
CA GLN A 54 -2.02 16.98 -19.91
C GLN A 54 -1.42 18.35 -19.57
N GLU A 55 -2.04 19.45 -20.00
CA GLU A 55 -1.57 20.81 -19.68
C GLU A 55 -1.55 21.06 -18.16
N ALA A 56 -2.54 20.55 -17.44
CA ALA A 56 -2.55 20.62 -15.97
C ALA A 56 -1.40 19.82 -15.36
N ASN A 57 -1.12 18.62 -15.88
CA ASN A 57 -0.02 17.78 -15.44
C ASN A 57 1.36 18.43 -15.70
N ASP A 58 1.54 19.00 -16.90
CA ASP A 58 2.78 19.68 -17.30
C ASP A 58 3.08 20.91 -16.43
N ARG A 59 2.02 21.58 -15.93
CA ARG A 59 2.15 22.68 -14.95
C ARG A 59 2.33 22.18 -13.52
N PHE A 60 1.72 21.04 -13.18
CA PHE A 60 1.76 20.45 -11.84
C PHE A 60 3.17 20.01 -11.45
N ILE A 61 3.85 19.25 -12.32
CA ILE A 61 5.19 18.69 -12.05
C ILE A 61 6.21 19.75 -11.60
N PRO A 62 6.50 20.81 -12.36
CA PRO A 62 7.49 21.81 -11.97
C PRO A 62 7.08 22.55 -10.70
N LYS A 63 5.78 22.75 -10.47
CA LYS A 63 5.26 23.41 -9.28
C LYS A 63 5.38 22.54 -8.04
N LEU A 64 5.21 21.22 -8.17
CA LEU A 64 5.45 20.26 -7.09
C LEU A 64 6.94 20.28 -6.75
N VAL A 65 7.82 20.18 -7.75
CA VAL A 65 9.27 20.26 -7.54
C VAL A 65 9.68 21.57 -6.88
N GLN A 66 9.08 22.71 -7.27
CA GLN A 66 9.31 24.00 -6.61
C GLN A 66 8.92 23.96 -5.13
N ALA A 67 7.77 23.38 -4.78
CA ALA A 67 7.35 23.23 -3.39
C ALA A 67 8.28 22.31 -2.59
N LEU A 68 8.75 21.23 -3.20
CA LEU A 68 9.67 20.28 -2.57
C LEU A 68 11.08 20.86 -2.35
N LYS A 69 11.47 21.91 -3.09
CA LYS A 69 12.74 22.63 -2.88
C LYS A 69 12.76 23.48 -1.61
N THR A 70 11.61 23.77 -1.01
CA THR A 70 11.54 24.46 0.28
C THR A 70 12.33 23.69 1.34
N PRO A 71 13.20 24.34 2.14
CA PRO A 71 13.94 23.67 3.20
C PRO A 71 13.02 22.89 4.14
N TYR A 72 13.41 21.65 4.46
CA TYR A 72 12.63 20.76 5.34
C TYR A 72 11.21 20.43 4.84
N SER A 73 10.94 20.54 3.52
CA SER A 73 9.64 20.25 2.90
C SER A 73 9.12 18.82 3.16
N PHE A 74 10.00 17.87 3.49
CA PHE A 74 9.61 16.50 3.87
C PHE A 74 8.59 16.47 5.01
N ASN A 75 8.69 17.42 5.94
CA ASN A 75 7.83 17.52 7.11
C ASN A 75 6.44 18.14 6.81
N PHE A 76 6.27 18.76 5.64
CA PHE A 76 5.00 19.33 5.20
C PHE A 76 4.14 18.24 4.53
N ARG A 77 2.95 17.95 5.06
CA ARG A 77 2.19 16.73 4.71
C ARG A 77 1.39 16.79 3.41
N PHE A 78 1.17 17.97 2.85
CA PHE A 78 0.28 18.18 1.70
C PHE A 78 -1.17 17.71 1.94
N ASP A 79 -1.76 17.99 3.10
CA ASP A 79 -3.03 17.39 3.55
C ASP A 79 -4.23 17.67 2.62
N SER A 80 -4.22 18.76 1.82
CA SER A 80 -5.31 19.03 0.86
C SER A 80 -5.12 18.36 -0.50
N LEU A 81 -3.95 17.77 -0.79
CA LEU A 81 -3.66 17.19 -2.09
C LEU A 81 -4.23 15.76 -2.20
N THR A 82 -5.56 15.64 -2.33
CA THR A 82 -6.26 14.34 -2.23
C THR A 82 -6.20 13.48 -3.49
N THR A 83 -5.93 14.05 -4.67
CA THR A 83 -5.87 13.29 -5.93
C THR A 83 -4.47 12.72 -6.22
N VAL A 84 -3.49 13.07 -5.39
CA VAL A 84 -2.14 12.51 -5.43
C VAL A 84 -1.95 11.63 -4.21
N SER A 85 -1.56 10.38 -4.41
CA SER A 85 -1.23 9.54 -3.28
C SER A 85 0.15 9.89 -2.74
N ILE A 86 0.24 10.08 -1.42
CA ILE A 86 1.47 10.35 -0.70
C ILE A 86 1.62 9.32 0.42
N GLN A 87 2.57 8.39 0.26
CA GLN A 87 2.77 7.31 1.21
C GLN A 87 4.11 7.43 1.93
N TYR A 88 4.11 7.10 3.21
CA TYR A 88 5.29 7.10 4.07
C TYR A 88 5.54 5.68 4.61
N PRO A 89 6.80 5.20 4.65
CA PRO A 89 7.18 4.02 5.42
C PRO A 89 7.10 4.33 6.93
N GLN A 90 7.13 3.28 7.75
CA GLN A 90 7.05 3.40 9.22
C GLN A 90 8.20 4.25 9.79
N ASP A 91 9.41 4.12 9.26
CA ASP A 91 10.58 4.90 9.68
C ASP A 91 10.60 6.35 9.16
N SER A 92 9.67 6.71 8.27
CA SER A 92 9.64 8.01 7.60
C SER A 92 10.96 8.40 6.93
N SER A 93 11.72 7.44 6.42
CA SER A 93 13.01 7.66 5.73
C SER A 93 12.84 8.32 4.35
N PHE A 94 11.69 8.10 3.71
CA PHE A 94 11.28 8.74 2.46
C PHE A 94 9.76 8.92 2.42
N ARG A 95 9.26 9.54 1.35
CA ARG A 95 7.85 9.47 0.95
C ARG A 95 7.76 9.30 -0.54
N ILE A 96 6.73 8.62 -1.00
CA ILE A 96 6.46 8.41 -2.41
C ILE A 96 5.18 9.12 -2.81
N PHE A 97 5.28 9.92 -3.86
CA PHE A 97 4.17 10.54 -4.56
C PHE A 97 3.82 9.67 -5.76
N SER A 98 2.54 9.41 -5.99
CA SER A 98 2.07 8.77 -7.21
C SER A 98 0.69 9.31 -7.60
N TRP A 99 0.52 9.62 -8.89
CA TRP A 99 -0.77 10.01 -9.47
C TRP A 99 -0.90 9.46 -10.89
N GLY A 100 -2.13 9.39 -11.39
CA GLY A 100 -2.45 8.93 -12.74
C GLY A 100 -2.92 10.07 -13.63
N LEU A 101 -2.67 9.93 -14.93
CA LEU A 101 -3.18 10.76 -16.00
C LEU A 101 -3.92 9.85 -16.99
N GLU A 102 -5.20 10.11 -17.20
CA GLU A 102 -5.99 9.36 -18.17
C GLU A 102 -5.72 9.84 -19.60
N LEU A 103 -5.25 8.93 -20.46
CA LEU A 103 -4.95 9.13 -21.87
C LEU A 103 -5.97 8.37 -22.74
N GLU A 104 -6.39 8.94 -23.86
CA GLU A 104 -7.36 8.34 -24.78
C GLU A 104 -6.80 7.09 -25.49
N THR A 105 -5.47 6.99 -25.64
CA THR A 105 -4.81 5.94 -26.43
C THR A 105 -4.29 4.75 -25.60
N THR A 106 -3.73 4.99 -24.41
CA THR A 106 -3.15 3.97 -23.53
C THR A 106 -3.88 3.85 -22.18
N PHE A 107 -5.03 4.50 -22.04
CA PHE A 107 -5.89 4.60 -20.86
C PHE A 107 -5.27 5.33 -19.67
N TYR A 108 -4.15 4.88 -19.09
CA TYR A 108 -3.56 5.55 -17.93
C TYR A 108 -2.04 5.56 -18.00
N HIS A 109 -1.46 6.74 -17.83
CA HIS A 109 -0.04 6.91 -17.59
C HIS A 109 0.17 7.40 -16.16
N HIS A 110 1.18 6.87 -15.48
CA HIS A 110 1.43 7.23 -14.09
C HIS A 110 2.65 8.11 -13.96
N TYR A 111 2.61 8.98 -12.96
CA TYR A 111 3.73 9.80 -12.57
C TYR A 111 4.01 9.57 -11.10
N GLY A 112 5.28 9.72 -10.72
CA GLY A 112 5.65 9.61 -9.33
C GLY A 112 7.00 10.21 -9.03
N ALA A 113 7.26 10.36 -7.74
CA ALA A 113 8.56 10.78 -7.24
C ALA A 113 8.78 10.24 -5.83
N ILE A 114 10.02 9.85 -5.52
CA ILE A 114 10.45 9.55 -4.16
C ILE A 114 11.22 10.75 -3.63
N GLN A 115 10.74 11.35 -2.54
CA GLN A 115 11.52 12.33 -1.79
C GLN A 115 12.14 11.66 -0.57
N MET A 116 13.46 11.72 -0.46
CA MET A 116 14.17 11.25 0.72
C MET A 116 14.09 12.29 1.84
N LYS A 117 14.01 11.83 3.08
CA LYS A 117 14.25 12.68 4.25
C LYS A 117 15.76 12.96 4.36
N THR A 118 16.12 14.23 4.52
CA THR A 118 17.51 14.69 4.65
C THR A 118 17.67 15.49 5.93
N ASP A 119 18.81 15.32 6.60
CA ASP A 119 19.08 16.00 7.88
C ASP A 119 19.36 17.49 7.70
N ASP A 120 19.90 17.88 6.54
CA ASP A 120 20.18 19.28 6.18
C ASP A 120 18.98 19.99 5.53
N GLY A 121 17.83 19.30 5.43
CA GLY A 121 16.60 19.83 4.87
C GLY A 121 16.63 20.04 3.35
N LYS A 122 17.70 19.65 2.64
CA LYS A 122 17.80 19.81 1.19
C LYS A 122 16.98 18.77 0.45
N LEU A 123 16.46 19.15 -0.72
CA LEU A 123 15.73 18.23 -1.57
C LEU A 123 16.65 17.14 -2.15
N LYS A 124 16.40 15.88 -1.79
CA LYS A 124 16.86 14.70 -2.51
C LYS A 124 15.65 13.97 -3.10
N LEU A 125 15.55 13.97 -4.43
CA LEU A 125 14.38 13.53 -5.17
C LEU A 125 14.77 12.52 -6.26
N PHE A 126 14.01 11.44 -6.37
CA PHE A 126 14.07 10.51 -7.50
C PHE A 126 12.77 10.60 -8.30
N PRO A 127 12.77 11.21 -9.49
CA PRO A 127 11.61 11.15 -10.38
C PRO A 127 11.41 9.70 -10.84
N LEU A 128 10.16 9.25 -10.83
CA LEU A 128 9.76 7.92 -11.31
C LEU A 128 9.19 8.05 -12.73
N PHE A 129 9.81 7.35 -13.67
CA PHE A 129 9.40 7.30 -15.06
C PHE A 129 8.67 5.99 -15.31
N ASP A 130 7.38 6.10 -15.59
CA ASP A 130 6.52 4.96 -15.86
C ASP A 130 6.92 4.28 -17.18
N ASN A 131 7.13 2.97 -17.10
CA ASN A 131 7.50 2.10 -18.21
C ASN A 131 6.60 0.85 -18.25
N SER A 132 5.43 0.86 -17.59
CA SER A 132 4.54 -0.31 -17.45
C SER A 132 4.12 -0.91 -18.80
N ASP A 133 3.93 -0.08 -19.82
CA ASP A 133 3.46 -0.49 -21.16
C ASP A 133 4.55 -1.17 -22.00
N TYR A 134 5.83 -0.94 -21.69
CA TYR A 134 6.96 -1.37 -22.51
C TYR A 134 7.88 -2.36 -21.79
N MET A 135 7.62 -2.67 -20.52
CA MET A 135 8.44 -3.59 -19.73
C MET A 135 7.77 -4.94 -19.52
N ASN A 136 8.59 -5.98 -19.35
CA ASN A 136 8.10 -7.18 -18.67
C ASN A 136 7.85 -6.82 -17.19
N PRO A 137 6.62 -7.01 -16.65
CA PRO A 137 6.29 -6.63 -15.28
C PRO A 137 7.13 -7.33 -14.19
N ASP A 138 7.78 -8.45 -14.53
CA ASP A 138 8.67 -9.19 -13.63
C ASP A 138 10.13 -8.68 -13.68
N THR A 139 10.39 -7.55 -14.34
CA THR A 139 11.73 -6.94 -14.41
C THR A 139 12.05 -6.16 -13.14
N ILE A 140 13.28 -6.33 -12.61
CA ILE A 140 13.84 -5.47 -11.57
C ILE A 140 14.11 -4.10 -12.19
N ALA A 141 13.51 -3.07 -11.60
CA ALA A 141 13.50 -1.72 -12.15
C ALA A 141 14.23 -0.73 -11.23
N ASN A 142 14.60 0.41 -11.79
CA ASN A 142 15.00 1.59 -11.03
C ASN A 142 13.98 2.72 -11.26
N ASN A 143 14.29 3.92 -10.79
CA ASN A 143 13.40 5.07 -10.98
C ASN A 143 13.19 5.48 -12.45
N LYS A 144 14.03 5.06 -13.40
CA LYS A 144 13.92 5.36 -14.83
C LYS A 144 13.14 4.33 -15.64
N SER A 145 12.74 3.23 -15.02
CA SER A 145 11.97 2.15 -15.65
C SER A 145 10.92 1.59 -14.69
N TRP A 146 10.32 2.47 -13.90
CA TRP A 146 9.38 2.14 -12.84
C TRP A 146 8.09 1.56 -13.43
N TYR A 147 7.51 0.55 -12.77
CA TYR A 147 6.17 0.08 -13.12
C TYR A 147 5.14 1.05 -12.52
N GLY A 148 4.56 1.90 -13.36
CA GLY A 148 3.61 2.93 -12.94
C GLY A 148 2.38 2.41 -12.26
N CYS A 149 2.08 2.97 -11.09
CA CYS A 149 0.84 2.72 -10.35
C CYS A 149 0.59 3.77 -9.26
N LEU A 150 -0.63 3.80 -8.76
CA LEU A 150 -1.03 4.55 -7.56
C LEU A 150 -0.72 3.72 -6.31
N TYR A 151 0.27 4.12 -5.53
CA TYR A 151 0.61 3.46 -4.27
C TYR A 151 -0.34 3.87 -3.16
N TYR A 152 -0.95 2.93 -2.43
CA TYR A 152 -1.89 3.25 -1.34
C TYR A 152 -1.44 2.75 0.04
N LYS A 153 -0.37 1.96 0.11
CA LYS A 153 0.17 1.47 1.38
C LYS A 153 1.65 1.09 1.24
N ILE A 154 2.40 1.27 2.33
CA ILE A 154 3.77 0.80 2.48
C ILE A 154 3.85 -0.03 3.77
N ILE A 155 4.45 -1.22 3.68
CA ILE A 155 4.84 -2.02 4.84
C ILE A 155 6.36 -2.15 4.86
N GLN A 156 6.96 -1.83 5.99
CA GLN A 156 8.41 -1.91 6.19
C GLN A 156 8.78 -3.21 6.89
N ARG A 157 9.85 -3.87 6.43
CA ARG A 157 10.48 -5.01 7.08
C ARG A 157 11.98 -4.82 7.10
N HIS A 158 12.56 -5.11 8.25
CA HIS A 158 14.00 -5.21 8.41
C HIS A 158 14.42 -6.69 8.34
N TYR A 159 15.45 -6.98 7.55
CA TYR A 159 16.06 -8.32 7.53
C TYR A 159 17.56 -8.22 7.28
N PHE A 160 18.35 -8.81 8.18
CA PHE A 160 19.80 -8.66 8.26
C PHE A 160 20.26 -7.20 8.38
N ASN A 161 20.77 -6.61 7.30
CA ASN A 161 21.31 -5.25 7.28
C ASN A 161 20.68 -4.44 6.15
N ALA A 162 19.43 -4.77 5.81
CA ALA A 162 18.67 -4.15 4.73
C ALA A 162 17.22 -3.88 5.16
N GLU A 163 16.72 -2.74 4.71
CA GLU A 163 15.31 -2.36 4.81
C GLU A 163 14.58 -2.72 3.52
N PHE A 164 13.40 -3.32 3.66
CA PHE A 164 12.53 -3.73 2.57
C PHE A 164 11.19 -3.01 2.72
N TYR A 165 10.79 -2.27 1.70
CA TYR A 165 9.54 -1.52 1.68
C TYR A 165 8.59 -2.19 0.70
N THR A 166 7.63 -2.95 1.21
CA THR A 166 6.59 -3.56 0.40
C THR A 166 5.54 -2.50 0.07
N LEU A 167 5.46 -2.13 -1.20
CA LEU A 167 4.56 -1.13 -1.74
C LEU A 167 3.31 -1.81 -2.30
N PHE A 168 2.14 -1.28 -1.98
CA PHE A 168 0.86 -1.75 -2.52
C PHE A 168 0.36 -0.74 -3.54
N GLY A 169 0.17 -1.20 -4.77
CA GLY A 169 -0.19 -0.36 -5.92
C GLY A 169 -1.52 -0.75 -6.55
N TRP A 170 -2.18 0.23 -7.16
CA TRP A 170 -3.34 0.06 -8.03
C TRP A 170 -3.07 0.73 -9.38
N ASP A 171 -3.43 0.04 -10.45
CA ASP A 171 -3.25 0.47 -11.84
C ASP A 171 -4.60 0.28 -12.55
N ALA A 172 -5.17 1.38 -13.05
CA ALA A 172 -6.45 1.35 -13.74
C ALA A 172 -6.40 0.60 -15.09
N ASN A 173 -5.19 0.34 -15.61
CA ASN A 173 -4.86 -0.48 -16.76
C ASN A 173 -5.55 -0.09 -18.06
N ASN A 174 -6.75 -0.62 -18.34
CA ASN A 174 -7.46 -0.35 -19.59
C ASN A 174 -8.99 -0.44 -19.43
N ILE A 175 -9.75 -0.36 -20.52
CA ILE A 175 -11.23 -0.46 -20.49
C ILE A 175 -11.76 -1.81 -20.01
N ARG A 176 -11.00 -2.90 -20.15
CA ARG A 176 -11.46 -4.27 -19.87
C ARG A 176 -11.04 -4.77 -18.50
N SER A 177 -9.92 -4.29 -17.97
CA SER A 177 -9.35 -4.77 -16.72
C SER A 177 -8.67 -3.66 -15.93
N GLN A 178 -8.37 -3.97 -14.68
CA GLN A 178 -7.57 -3.17 -13.76
C GLN A 178 -6.62 -4.10 -13.01
N LYS A 179 -5.59 -3.54 -12.37
CA LYS A 179 -4.58 -4.32 -11.64
C LYS A 179 -4.41 -3.82 -10.21
N LYS A 180 -4.19 -4.75 -9.30
CA LYS A 180 -3.55 -4.49 -8.00
C LYS A 180 -2.23 -5.20 -7.99
N LEU A 181 -1.21 -4.57 -7.43
CA LEU A 181 0.12 -5.15 -7.35
C LEU A 181 0.77 -4.90 -6.01
N ILE A 182 1.74 -5.75 -5.70
CA ILE A 182 2.71 -5.53 -4.64
C ILE A 182 4.10 -5.60 -5.23
N ASP A 183 4.92 -4.67 -4.79
CA ASP A 183 6.31 -4.50 -5.22
C ASP A 183 7.19 -4.30 -3.99
N VAL A 184 8.48 -4.59 -4.10
CA VAL A 184 9.43 -4.35 -3.01
C VAL A 184 10.40 -3.28 -3.46
N LEU A 185 10.40 -2.16 -2.75
CA LEU A 185 11.39 -1.09 -2.89
C LEU A 185 12.52 -1.31 -1.89
N MET A 186 13.75 -1.17 -2.36
CA MET A 186 14.96 -1.08 -1.56
C MET A 186 15.80 0.11 -2.03
N PHE A 187 16.73 0.57 -1.19
CA PHE A 187 17.74 1.53 -1.60
C PHE A 187 19.11 0.86 -1.62
N LYS A 188 19.70 0.76 -2.81
CA LYS A 188 21.07 0.27 -2.99
C LYS A 188 21.96 1.45 -3.38
N ASP A 189 23.02 1.67 -2.62
CA ASP A 189 23.92 2.83 -2.80
C ASP A 189 23.15 4.16 -2.85
N GLY A 190 22.08 4.24 -2.06
CA GLY A 190 21.19 5.40 -1.99
C GLY A 190 20.26 5.60 -3.19
N GLN A 191 20.20 4.66 -4.14
CA GLN A 191 19.33 4.67 -5.32
C GLN A 191 18.15 3.71 -5.14
N PRO A 192 16.92 4.08 -5.55
CA PRO A 192 15.75 3.21 -5.44
C PRO A 192 15.81 2.06 -6.46
N ILE A 193 15.58 0.83 -5.98
CA ILE A 193 15.46 -0.39 -6.77
C ILE A 193 14.11 -1.03 -6.45
N PHE A 194 13.32 -1.30 -7.49
CA PHE A 194 11.99 -1.90 -7.41
C PHE A 194 12.02 -3.34 -7.89
N GLY A 195 11.39 -4.21 -7.13
CA GLY A 195 11.32 -5.64 -7.36
C GLY A 195 12.57 -6.39 -6.90
N GLY A 196 12.53 -7.70 -7.11
CA GLY A 196 13.57 -8.65 -6.69
C GLY A 196 12.91 -9.93 -6.17
N PRO A 197 13.64 -11.05 -6.01
CA PRO A 197 13.07 -12.39 -5.83
C PRO A 197 12.47 -12.60 -4.43
N PHE A 198 11.44 -11.82 -4.12
CA PHE A 198 10.82 -11.67 -2.80
C PHE A 198 9.52 -12.43 -2.69
N PHE A 199 8.79 -12.67 -3.80
CA PHE A 199 7.53 -13.42 -3.76
C PHE A 199 7.79 -14.89 -4.13
N SER A 200 7.86 -15.75 -3.13
CA SER A 200 8.24 -17.16 -3.30
C SER A 200 7.05 -18.09 -3.12
N PHE A 201 6.94 -19.06 -4.02
CA PHE A 201 5.90 -20.09 -4.05
C PHE A 201 6.50 -21.49 -3.79
N MET A 202 7.65 -21.56 -3.11
CA MET A 202 8.34 -22.84 -2.89
C MET A 202 7.64 -23.76 -1.89
N GLU A 203 6.76 -23.22 -1.06
CA GLU A 203 5.95 -23.98 -0.09
C GLU A 203 4.62 -24.47 -0.72
N ASP A 204 4.29 -24.04 -1.94
CA ASP A 204 3.09 -24.47 -2.66
C ASP A 204 3.19 -25.94 -3.06
N SER A 205 2.05 -26.64 -3.06
CA SER A 205 1.99 -28.03 -3.54
C SER A 205 2.30 -28.13 -5.05
N THR A 206 2.03 -27.05 -5.80
CA THR A 206 2.31 -26.95 -7.23
C THR A 206 3.46 -25.96 -7.44
N PRO A 207 4.59 -26.38 -8.03
CA PRO A 207 5.71 -25.47 -8.26
C PRO A 207 5.33 -24.26 -9.12
N LYS A 208 5.57 -23.06 -8.59
CA LYS A 208 5.46 -21.80 -9.33
C LYS A 208 6.79 -21.02 -9.22
N PRO A 209 7.17 -20.25 -10.26
CA PRO A 209 8.40 -19.47 -10.21
C PRO A 209 8.29 -18.35 -9.16
N THR A 210 9.42 -18.04 -8.53
CA THR A 210 9.55 -16.83 -7.70
C THR A 210 9.35 -15.60 -8.57
N ARG A 211 8.65 -14.60 -8.05
CA ARG A 211 8.34 -13.35 -8.76
C ARG A 211 9.09 -12.17 -8.15
N ASN A 212 9.46 -11.24 -9.02
CA ASN A 212 10.01 -9.95 -8.66
C ASN A 212 8.94 -8.94 -8.25
N ARG A 213 7.74 -9.08 -8.82
CA ARG A 213 6.55 -8.27 -8.55
C ARG A 213 5.32 -9.17 -8.63
N PHE A 214 4.40 -9.04 -7.71
CA PHE A 214 3.15 -9.80 -7.73
C PHE A 214 2.01 -8.90 -8.21
N ILE A 215 1.32 -9.32 -9.26
CA ILE A 215 0.30 -8.53 -9.95
C ILE A 215 -0.95 -9.39 -10.13
N LEU A 216 -2.08 -8.85 -9.69
CA LEU A 216 -3.41 -9.38 -9.92
C LEU A 216 -4.10 -8.48 -10.93
N GLU A 217 -4.33 -8.99 -12.15
CA GLU A 217 -5.19 -8.34 -13.14
C GLU A 217 -6.57 -8.97 -13.11
N TYR A 218 -7.61 -8.14 -13.09
CA TYR A 218 -8.99 -8.56 -12.89
C TYR A 218 -9.97 -7.71 -13.69
N LYS A 219 -11.21 -8.20 -13.79
CA LYS A 219 -12.29 -7.56 -14.56
C LYS A 219 -12.54 -6.12 -14.07
N LYS A 220 -12.82 -5.20 -15.02
CA LYS A 220 -12.92 -3.75 -14.74
C LYS A 220 -13.95 -3.37 -13.68
N ASP A 221 -15.08 -4.08 -13.64
CA ASP A 221 -16.20 -3.83 -12.72
C ASP A 221 -16.13 -4.68 -11.44
N ALA A 222 -15.17 -5.61 -11.33
CA ALA A 222 -14.96 -6.38 -10.12
C ALA A 222 -14.21 -5.56 -9.07
N THR A 223 -14.45 -5.87 -7.80
CA THR A 223 -13.70 -5.32 -6.67
C THR A 223 -12.97 -6.47 -5.99
N ILE A 224 -11.65 -6.34 -5.79
CA ILE A 224 -10.84 -7.37 -5.13
C ILE A 224 -10.09 -6.79 -3.92
N GLY A 225 -9.87 -7.60 -2.90
CA GLY A 225 -8.96 -7.36 -1.78
C GLY A 225 -7.51 -7.64 -2.14
N LEU A 226 -6.61 -6.74 -1.76
CA LEU A 226 -5.17 -6.97 -1.64
C LEU A 226 -4.70 -6.04 -0.52
N SER A 227 -4.40 -6.59 0.64
CA SER A 227 -4.12 -5.77 1.82
C SER A 227 -3.23 -6.49 2.80
N TYR A 228 -2.59 -5.73 3.69
CA TYR A 228 -1.85 -6.28 4.81
C TYR A 228 -2.75 -6.38 6.04
N ASN A 229 -2.91 -7.60 6.57
CA ASN A 229 -3.59 -7.87 7.83
C ASN A 229 -2.56 -7.87 8.98
N ALA A 230 -2.70 -6.92 9.91
CA ALA A 230 -1.76 -6.73 11.01
C ALA A 230 -1.89 -7.82 12.10
N GLU A 231 -3.08 -8.37 12.33
CA GLU A 231 -3.32 -9.42 13.34
C GLU A 231 -2.70 -10.75 12.90
N MET A 232 -2.79 -11.06 11.60
CA MET A 232 -2.23 -12.28 11.01
C MET A 232 -0.76 -12.12 10.56
N ASP A 233 -0.22 -10.90 10.60
CA ASP A 233 1.13 -10.54 10.15
C ASP A 233 1.42 -10.99 8.71
N MET A 234 0.45 -10.83 7.80
CA MET A 234 0.53 -11.32 6.42
C MET A 234 -0.21 -10.42 5.42
N ILE A 235 0.16 -10.54 4.17
CA ILE A 235 -0.60 -10.02 3.03
C ILE A 235 -1.73 -11.00 2.74
N VAL A 236 -2.95 -10.51 2.56
CA VAL A 236 -4.13 -11.29 2.20
C VAL A 236 -4.74 -10.68 0.95
N TYR A 237 -5.13 -11.54 0.01
CA TYR A 237 -5.79 -11.13 -1.22
C TYR A 237 -6.82 -12.14 -1.65
N ASP A 238 -7.79 -11.67 -2.45
CA ASP A 238 -8.84 -12.53 -2.98
C ASP A 238 -8.25 -13.50 -4.01
N HIS A 239 -8.62 -14.77 -3.90
CA HIS A 239 -8.40 -15.72 -4.97
C HIS A 239 -9.29 -15.36 -6.17
N LEU A 240 -8.71 -15.43 -7.38
CA LEU A 240 -9.37 -14.97 -8.59
C LEU A 240 -9.66 -16.11 -9.55
N ILE A 241 -10.93 -16.20 -9.98
CA ILE A 241 -11.39 -17.18 -10.97
C ILE A 241 -12.01 -16.49 -12.18
N SER A 242 -12.00 -17.16 -13.34
CA SER A 242 -12.69 -16.64 -14.53
C SER A 242 -14.18 -16.97 -14.49
N GLU A 243 -15.03 -15.94 -14.53
CA GLU A 243 -16.51 -16.11 -14.59
C GLU A 243 -16.99 -16.77 -15.91
N SER A 244 -16.14 -16.77 -16.93
CA SER A 244 -16.42 -17.34 -18.26
C SER A 244 -15.56 -18.55 -18.59
N ASN A 245 -14.84 -19.09 -17.59
CA ASN A 245 -13.90 -20.21 -17.74
C ASN A 245 -12.78 -19.97 -18.77
N GLN A 246 -12.37 -18.71 -18.96
CA GLN A 246 -11.28 -18.29 -19.84
C GLN A 246 -10.01 -18.01 -19.03
N LYS A 247 -9.24 -19.06 -18.72
CA LYS A 247 -8.06 -19.01 -17.83
C LYS A 247 -6.94 -18.04 -18.27
N ASN A 248 -6.87 -17.69 -19.55
CA ASN A 248 -5.85 -16.78 -20.09
C ASN A 248 -6.39 -15.36 -20.34
N LYS A 249 -7.54 -15.01 -19.78
CA LYS A 249 -8.18 -13.71 -19.98
C LYS A 249 -8.45 -13.02 -18.64
N PRO A 250 -7.46 -12.28 -18.10
CA PRO A 250 -7.57 -11.62 -16.80
C PRO A 250 -8.75 -10.65 -16.67
N SER A 251 -9.21 -10.08 -17.79
CA SER A 251 -10.42 -9.25 -17.84
C SER A 251 -11.73 -10.00 -17.54
N THR A 252 -11.67 -11.27 -17.18
CA THR A 252 -12.83 -12.09 -16.76
C THR A 252 -12.70 -12.55 -15.31
N PHE A 253 -11.60 -12.18 -14.65
CA PHE A 253 -11.30 -12.64 -13.31
C PHE A 253 -12.08 -11.85 -12.27
N VAL A 254 -12.71 -12.58 -11.35
CA VAL A 254 -13.55 -12.09 -10.26
C VAL A 254 -13.17 -12.86 -8.98
N PRO A 255 -13.40 -12.29 -7.78
CA PRO A 255 -13.12 -12.99 -6.52
C PRO A 255 -14.14 -14.13 -6.30
N ASP A 256 -13.71 -15.24 -5.73
CA ASP A 256 -14.57 -16.40 -5.41
C ASP A 256 -14.82 -16.60 -3.90
N LEU A 257 -14.44 -15.62 -3.08
CA LEU A 257 -14.52 -15.62 -1.62
C LEU A 257 -13.52 -16.54 -0.91
N ASP A 258 -12.64 -17.22 -1.65
CA ASP A 258 -11.43 -17.80 -1.08
C ASP A 258 -10.31 -16.73 -1.02
N TYR A 259 -9.35 -16.96 -0.12
CA TYR A 259 -8.27 -16.02 0.14
C TYR A 259 -6.92 -16.73 0.13
N GLU A 260 -6.00 -16.15 -0.60
CA GLU A 260 -4.58 -16.48 -0.61
C GLU A 260 -3.81 -15.42 0.18
N GLY A 261 -2.53 -15.69 0.45
CA GLY A 261 -1.72 -14.72 1.17
C GLY A 261 -0.23 -14.88 0.98
N PHE A 262 0.51 -13.94 1.56
CA PHE A 262 1.95 -14.02 1.71
C PHE A 262 2.36 -13.70 3.14
N LYS A 263 3.20 -14.56 3.73
CA LYS A 263 3.80 -14.34 5.04
C LYS A 263 5.29 -14.06 4.92
N TRP A 264 5.77 -13.06 5.63
CA TRP A 264 7.18 -12.69 5.60
C TRP A 264 8.01 -13.74 6.35
N LYS A 265 8.95 -14.40 5.66
CA LYS A 265 9.92 -15.33 6.24
C LYS A 265 11.27 -15.16 5.55
N ALA A 266 12.34 -15.07 6.32
CA ALA A 266 13.72 -15.07 5.83
C ALA A 266 14.01 -14.08 4.67
N GLY A 267 13.45 -12.87 4.74
CA GLY A 267 13.64 -11.84 3.72
C GLY A 267 12.76 -11.97 2.48
N LYS A 268 11.73 -12.83 2.52
CA LYS A 268 10.81 -13.09 1.41
C LYS A 268 9.36 -13.15 1.89
N TRP A 269 8.45 -12.78 1.01
CA TRP A 269 7.02 -13.06 1.08
C TRP A 269 6.77 -14.49 0.57
N MET A 270 6.51 -15.42 1.49
CA MET A 270 6.22 -16.82 1.21
C MET A 270 4.72 -17.00 1.01
N HIS A 271 4.34 -17.60 -0.12
CA HIS A 271 2.95 -17.79 -0.48
C HIS A 271 2.21 -18.77 0.45
N ILE A 272 0.92 -18.53 0.64
CA ILE A 272 -0.02 -19.37 1.39
C ILE A 272 -1.25 -19.57 0.50
N ASP A 273 -1.42 -20.78 -0.02
CA ASP A 273 -2.52 -21.14 -0.95
C ASP A 273 -3.92 -20.96 -0.35
N LYS A 274 -4.08 -21.14 0.97
CA LYS A 274 -5.37 -20.96 1.63
C LYS A 274 -5.18 -20.36 3.02
N VAL A 275 -5.64 -19.12 3.19
CA VAL A 275 -5.51 -18.38 4.47
C VAL A 275 -6.54 -18.89 5.48
N PHE A 276 -7.80 -18.99 5.07
CA PHE A 276 -8.90 -19.44 5.93
C PHE A 276 -9.27 -20.88 5.63
N HIS A 277 -9.20 -21.72 6.66
CA HIS A 277 -9.50 -23.16 6.57
C HIS A 277 -10.92 -23.49 7.05
N ASP A 278 -11.75 -22.46 7.28
CA ASP A 278 -13.12 -22.57 7.76
C ASP A 278 -14.06 -23.09 6.66
N ALA A 279 -13.71 -24.22 6.06
CA ALA A 279 -14.71 -25.07 5.44
C ALA A 279 -15.59 -25.60 6.57
N LEU A 280 -16.88 -25.27 6.56
CA LEU A 280 -17.87 -26.11 7.22
C LEU A 280 -17.58 -27.56 6.77
N PRO A 281 -17.35 -28.51 7.68
CA PRO A 281 -17.11 -29.90 7.29
C PRO A 281 -18.25 -30.33 6.36
N LEU A 282 -17.94 -30.94 5.20
CA LEU A 282 -18.97 -31.40 4.26
C LEU A 282 -20.06 -32.17 5.03
N GLY A 283 -21.30 -31.68 4.99
CA GLY A 283 -22.43 -32.27 5.71
C GLY A 283 -22.72 -31.71 7.12
N LYS A 284 -21.89 -30.81 7.65
CA LYS A 284 -22.19 -30.01 8.86
C LYS A 284 -22.55 -28.58 8.47
N PHE A 285 -23.58 -28.43 7.64
CA PHE A 285 -24.26 -27.14 7.54
C PHE A 285 -24.85 -26.83 8.92
N PRO A 286 -24.82 -25.58 9.41
CA PRO A 286 -25.62 -25.21 10.57
C PRO A 286 -27.09 -25.44 10.18
N VAL A 287 -27.63 -26.59 10.57
CA VAL A 287 -29.04 -26.89 10.45
C VAL A 287 -29.70 -25.93 11.41
N GLN A 288 -30.32 -24.87 10.88
CA GLN A 288 -31.18 -24.02 11.68
C GLN A 288 -32.24 -24.95 12.28
N GLN A 289 -32.20 -25.14 13.60
CA GLN A 289 -33.27 -25.88 14.27
C GLN A 289 -34.58 -25.14 13.96
N PRO A 290 -35.67 -25.86 13.63
CA PRO A 290 -36.94 -25.22 13.34
C PRO A 290 -37.30 -24.25 14.47
N LEU A 291 -37.35 -22.96 14.16
CA LEU A 291 -37.68 -21.95 15.15
C LEU A 291 -39.15 -22.18 15.55
N ASP A 292 -39.41 -22.54 16.80
CA ASP A 292 -40.79 -22.65 17.30
C ASP A 292 -41.42 -21.26 17.29
N GLN A 293 -42.19 -20.98 16.23
CA GLN A 293 -42.77 -19.66 15.99
C GLN A 293 -43.71 -19.21 17.11
N ARG A 294 -44.23 -20.13 17.93
CA ARG A 294 -45.07 -19.83 19.09
C ARG A 294 -44.30 -19.13 20.22
N ARG A 295 -42.96 -19.18 20.19
CA ARG A 295 -42.07 -18.57 21.20
C ARG A 295 -41.46 -17.25 20.74
N LYS A 296 -41.77 -16.77 19.52
CA LYS A 296 -41.30 -15.46 19.04
C LYS A 296 -41.96 -14.35 19.86
N ASN A 297 -41.18 -13.71 20.73
CA ASN A 297 -41.60 -12.48 21.38
C ASN A 297 -41.36 -11.29 20.44
N MET A 298 -42.41 -10.80 19.79
CA MET A 298 -42.31 -9.67 18.84
C MET A 298 -41.91 -8.34 19.50
N MET A 299 -41.98 -8.23 20.84
CA MET A 299 -41.53 -7.03 21.56
C MET A 299 -40.05 -7.08 21.94
N LYS A 300 -39.39 -8.25 21.84
CA LYS A 300 -37.96 -8.42 22.13
C LYS A 300 -37.34 -9.40 21.11
N PRO A 301 -36.92 -8.91 19.94
CA PRO A 301 -36.24 -9.77 18.96
C PRO A 301 -34.92 -10.28 19.56
N GLN A 302 -34.75 -11.59 19.56
CA GLN A 302 -33.54 -12.29 19.99
C GLN A 302 -32.99 -13.09 18.81
N THR A 303 -31.66 -13.15 18.69
CA THR A 303 -31.01 -14.02 17.71
C THR A 303 -31.09 -15.49 18.16
N ALA A 304 -30.87 -16.43 17.23
CA ALA A 304 -30.82 -17.86 17.58
C ALA A 304 -29.71 -18.18 18.60
N GLU A 305 -28.63 -17.40 18.58
CA GLU A 305 -27.51 -17.51 19.51
C GLU A 305 -27.90 -17.07 20.92
N ASP A 306 -28.61 -15.94 21.04
CA ASP A 306 -29.13 -15.43 22.33
C ASP A 306 -30.06 -16.45 23.00
N ILE A 307 -30.95 -17.06 22.21
CA ILE A 307 -31.91 -18.07 22.68
C ILE A 307 -31.17 -19.32 23.16
N ASN A 308 -30.17 -19.79 22.42
CA ASN A 308 -29.38 -20.96 22.78
C ASN A 308 -28.50 -20.69 24.02
N ALA A 309 -27.91 -19.50 24.13
CA ALA A 309 -27.13 -19.10 25.29
C ALA A 309 -27.99 -19.04 26.56
N GLU A 310 -29.21 -18.48 26.47
CA GLU A 310 -30.15 -18.42 27.59
C GLU A 310 -30.63 -19.82 28.02
N GLN A 311 -30.76 -20.76 27.08
CA GLN A 311 -31.10 -22.16 27.37
C GLN A 311 -29.96 -22.91 28.04
N LEU A 312 -28.72 -22.70 27.59
CA LEU A 312 -27.53 -23.28 28.21
C LEU A 312 -27.34 -22.74 29.64
N GLU A 313 -27.56 -21.44 29.85
CA GLU A 313 -27.61 -20.80 31.18
C GLU A 313 -28.68 -21.42 32.08
N LYS A 314 -29.90 -21.63 31.57
CA LYS A 314 -31.00 -22.26 32.33
C LYS A 314 -30.75 -23.74 32.63
N ALA A 315 -30.10 -24.46 31.72
CA ALA A 315 -29.71 -25.85 31.92
C ALA A 315 -28.60 -25.98 32.98
N LYS A 316 -27.62 -25.06 32.98
CA LYS A 316 -26.58 -24.98 34.02
C LYS A 316 -27.12 -24.65 35.41
N LYS A 317 -28.22 -23.88 35.51
CA LYS A 317 -28.88 -23.56 36.78
C LYS A 317 -29.78 -24.68 37.31
N LYS A 318 -30.00 -25.75 36.54
CA LYS A 318 -30.82 -26.91 36.93
C LYS A 318 -30.00 -28.14 37.35
N ASN A 319 -28.67 -28.09 37.23
CA ASN A 319 -27.73 -29.05 37.81
C ASN A 319 -27.07 -28.46 39.06
#